data_AF-A0A7X4E0Y4-F1
#
_entry.id   AF-A0A7X4E0Y4-F1
#
_cell.length_a   1.000
_cell.length_b   1.000
_cell.length_c   1.000
_cell.angle_alpha   90.00
_cell.angle_beta   90.00
_cell.angle_gamma   90.00
#
_symmetry.space_group_name_H-M   'P 1'
#
loop_
_entity.id
_entity.type
_entity.pdbx_description
1 polymer ?
#
loop_
_entity_poly.entity_id
_entity_poly.type
_entity_poly.pdbx_seq_one_letter_code
_entity_poly.pdbx_strand_id
1 'polypeptide(L)'
;MSFGRESGMEMRMPEFSSSRERRLWTWALVVAVAIYSTADLARMLADALRESGLLELTAQMFNVGLLLVGAMILVQGLRKRSRGVEVGFALGIAAIAIIGFARGISAAERSHLVEYTVLALIVHEALLERKDRGRRVPAPALLAIVGTTLAGVLDECIQFFVPGRTFDWFDVLGDLVASVMAVGSSASLRWARRWLGGLGTGS
;
A
#
# COMPACT_ATOMS: atom_id res chain seq x y z
N MET A 1 50.62 32.08 19.58
CA MET A 1 49.22 32.55 19.63
C MET A 1 48.40 31.67 18.71
N SER A 2 47.34 31.11 19.28
CA SER A 2 46.30 30.25 18.69
C SER A 2 45.67 30.84 17.42
N PHE A 3 45.27 30.00 16.47
CA PHE A 3 43.84 29.78 16.17
C PHE A 3 43.70 28.58 15.22
N GLY A 4 43.43 27.42 15.82
CA GLY A 4 42.97 26.23 15.11
C GLY A 4 41.55 26.47 14.61
N ARG A 5 41.37 26.31 13.30
CA ARG A 5 40.06 26.35 12.64
C ARG A 5 39.49 24.94 12.72
N GLU A 6 38.71 24.66 13.76
CA GLU A 6 37.86 23.47 13.77
C GLU A 6 36.78 23.67 12.71
N SER A 7 37.01 23.08 11.54
CA SER A 7 35.97 22.88 10.53
C SER A 7 34.94 21.95 11.14
N GLY A 8 33.84 22.53 11.62
CA GLY A 8 32.63 21.82 11.99
C GLY A 8 32.18 20.96 10.80
N MET A 9 32.55 19.69 10.86
CA MET A 9 32.01 18.65 9.98
C MET A 9 30.54 18.56 10.37
N GLU A 10 29.66 19.24 9.61
CA GLU A 10 28.23 18.97 9.66
C GLU A 10 28.06 17.47 9.49
N MET A 11 27.80 16.77 10.59
CA MET A 11 27.33 15.39 10.54
C MET A 11 25.97 15.44 9.88
N ARG A 12 25.96 15.39 8.53
CA ARG A 12 24.75 15.13 7.75
C ARG A 12 24.22 13.79 8.23
N MET A 13 23.25 13.86 9.13
CA MET A 13 22.51 12.68 9.53
C MET A 13 21.93 12.09 8.26
N PRO A 14 22.23 10.81 7.94
CA PRO A 14 21.79 10.22 6.68
C PRO A 14 20.26 10.35 6.57
N GLU A 15 19.72 10.76 5.43
CA GLU A 15 18.27 10.99 5.30
C GLU A 15 17.44 9.73 5.61
N PHE A 16 18.02 8.55 5.39
CA PHE A 16 17.46 7.23 5.70
C PHE A 16 18.18 6.55 6.85
N SER A 17 17.45 5.78 7.66
CA SER A 17 17.98 4.99 8.78
C SER A 17 18.63 3.67 8.36
N SER A 18 18.27 3.12 7.19
CA SER A 18 18.86 1.89 6.66
C SER A 18 18.74 1.78 5.13
N SER A 19 19.54 0.91 4.52
CA SER A 19 19.42 0.57 3.08
C SER A 19 18.06 -0.06 2.75
N ARG A 20 17.44 -0.76 3.71
CA ARG A 20 16.09 -1.32 3.56
C ARG A 20 15.05 -0.20 3.51
N GLU A 21 15.15 0.77 4.41
CA GLU A 21 14.25 1.94 4.43
C GLU A 21 14.28 2.69 3.10
N ARG A 22 15.50 2.98 2.59
CA ARG A 22 15.68 3.62 1.29
C ARG A 22 15.00 2.84 0.17
N ARG A 23 15.21 1.52 0.11
CA ARG A 23 14.58 0.66 -0.90
C ARG A 23 13.06 0.67 -0.81
N LEU A 24 12.48 0.68 0.40
CA LEU A 24 11.04 0.75 0.59
C LEU A 24 10.48 2.10 0.11
N TRP A 25 11.13 3.22 0.43
CA TRP A 25 10.73 4.53 -0.10
C TRP A 25 10.88 4.64 -1.61
N THR A 26 11.93 4.06 -2.20
CA THR A 26 12.05 3.97 -3.66
C THR A 26 10.89 3.20 -4.26
N TRP A 27 10.50 2.06 -3.69
CA TRP A 27 9.34 1.31 -4.17
C TRP A 27 8.02 2.05 -3.97
N ALA A 28 7.83 2.74 -2.84
CA ALA A 28 6.65 3.56 -2.61
C ALA A 28 6.54 4.66 -3.69
N LEU A 29 7.66 5.31 -4.02
CA LEU A 29 7.71 6.31 -5.08
C LEU A 29 7.40 5.70 -6.45
N VAL A 30 8.00 4.55 -6.79
CA VAL A 30 7.74 3.85 -8.07
C VAL A 30 6.27 3.48 -8.18
N VAL A 31 5.66 2.96 -7.12
CA VAL A 31 4.23 2.62 -7.08
C VAL A 31 3.37 3.88 -7.24
N ALA A 32 3.66 4.96 -6.50
CA ALA A 32 2.91 6.21 -6.62
C ALA A 32 2.99 6.81 -8.03
N VAL A 33 4.18 6.81 -8.64
CA VAL A 33 4.36 7.25 -10.03
C VAL A 33 3.59 6.36 -11.00
N ALA A 34 3.61 5.04 -10.79
CA ALA A 34 2.84 4.11 -11.61
C ALA A 34 1.35 4.47 -11.56
N ILE A 35 0.77 4.56 -10.36
CA ILE A 35 -0.64 4.94 -10.12
C ILE A 35 -1.00 6.20 -10.92
N TYR A 36 -0.26 7.30 -10.69
CA TYR A 36 -0.54 8.58 -11.33
C TYR A 36 -0.36 8.55 -12.86
N SER A 37 0.51 7.69 -13.38
CA SER A 37 0.76 7.59 -14.81
C SER A 37 -0.19 6.65 -15.55
N THR A 38 -0.82 5.69 -14.86
CA THR A 38 -1.64 4.64 -15.47
C THR A 38 -3.14 4.81 -15.27
N ALA A 39 -3.57 5.72 -14.38
CA ALA A 39 -4.98 5.94 -14.04
C ALA A 39 -5.87 6.17 -15.27
N ASP A 40 -5.43 6.99 -16.23
CA ASP A 40 -6.22 7.26 -17.45
C ASP A 40 -6.21 6.09 -18.45
N LEU A 41 -5.07 5.39 -18.57
CA LEU A 41 -4.95 4.24 -19.47
C LEU A 41 -5.88 3.11 -19.04
N ALA A 42 -5.94 2.82 -17.73
CA ALA A 42 -6.79 1.78 -17.17
C ALA A 42 -8.28 2.04 -17.47
N ARG A 43 -8.70 3.31 -17.41
CA ARG A 43 -10.09 3.68 -17.66
C ARG A 43 -10.45 3.66 -19.15
N MET A 44 -9.55 4.14 -20.02
CA MET A 44 -9.75 4.06 -21.47
C MET A 44 -9.92 2.59 -21.92
N LEU A 45 -9.15 1.68 -21.31
CA LEU A 45 -9.30 0.25 -21.54
C LEU A 45 -10.64 -0.29 -21.01
N ALA A 46 -11.04 0.15 -19.81
CA ALA A 46 -12.31 -0.25 -19.20
C ALA A 46 -13.51 0.23 -20.04
N ASP A 47 -13.51 1.47 -20.51
CA ASP A 47 -14.56 2.03 -21.35
C ASP A 47 -14.65 1.29 -22.69
N ALA A 48 -13.52 1.00 -23.34
CA ALA A 48 -13.48 0.18 -24.56
C ALA A 48 -14.05 -1.23 -24.33
N LEU A 49 -13.73 -1.85 -23.20
CA LEU A 49 -14.28 -3.16 -22.81
C LEU A 49 -15.77 -3.09 -22.49
N ARG A 50 -16.25 -1.95 -21.96
CA ARG A 50 -17.68 -1.70 -21.69
C ARG A 50 -18.48 -1.66 -22.97
N GLU A 51 -17.99 -0.92 -23.96
CA GLU A 51 -18.62 -0.79 -25.27
C GLU A 51 -18.73 -2.16 -25.98
N SER A 52 -17.78 -3.08 -25.74
CA SER A 52 -17.86 -4.45 -26.26
C SER A 52 -18.79 -5.41 -25.50
N GLY A 53 -19.44 -4.97 -24.41
CA GLY A 53 -20.32 -5.82 -23.59
C GLY A 53 -19.60 -6.90 -22.76
N LEU A 54 -18.26 -6.88 -22.73
CA LEU A 54 -17.44 -7.88 -22.03
C LEU A 54 -17.19 -7.54 -20.56
N LEU A 55 -17.47 -6.31 -20.15
CA LEU A 55 -17.01 -5.75 -18.88
C LEU A 55 -17.45 -6.53 -17.63
N GLU A 56 -18.67 -7.08 -17.62
CA GLU A 56 -19.13 -7.89 -16.48
C GLU A 56 -18.34 -9.20 -16.35
N LEU A 57 -18.03 -9.86 -17.46
CA LEU A 57 -17.21 -11.06 -17.49
C LEU A 57 -15.76 -10.72 -17.07
N THR A 58 -15.20 -9.62 -17.60
CA THR A 58 -13.84 -9.19 -17.27
C THR A 58 -13.70 -8.81 -15.80
N ALA A 59 -14.71 -8.14 -15.23
CA ALA A 59 -14.73 -7.77 -13.82
C ALA A 59 -14.78 -9.00 -12.91
N GLN A 60 -15.62 -9.99 -13.20
CA GLN A 60 -15.67 -11.23 -12.42
C GLN A 60 -14.35 -12.01 -12.52
N MET A 61 -13.77 -12.12 -13.71
CA MET A 61 -12.46 -12.76 -13.92
C MET A 61 -11.34 -12.03 -13.17
N PHE A 62 -11.37 -10.70 -13.13
CA PHE A 62 -10.42 -9.89 -12.35
C PHE A 62 -10.51 -10.20 -10.85
N ASN A 63 -11.72 -10.28 -10.29
CA ASN A 63 -11.91 -10.64 -8.88
C ASN A 63 -11.39 -12.04 -8.55
N VAL A 64 -11.70 -13.02 -9.41
CA VAL A 64 -11.19 -14.38 -9.25
C VAL A 64 -9.67 -14.39 -9.32
N GLY A 65 -9.08 -13.69 -10.29
CA GLY A 65 -7.63 -13.55 -10.40
C GLY A 65 -7.00 -12.94 -9.14
N LEU A 66 -7.60 -11.87 -8.62
CA LEU A 66 -7.13 -11.19 -7.41
C LEU A 66 -7.23 -12.09 -6.16
N LEU A 67 -8.33 -12.84 -6.01
CA LEU A 67 -8.49 -13.85 -4.96
C LEU A 67 -7.45 -14.96 -5.06
N LEU A 68 -7.18 -15.45 -6.27
CA LEU A 68 -6.18 -16.50 -6.49
C LEU A 68 -4.77 -16.01 -6.20
N VAL A 69 -4.42 -14.77 -6.58
CA VAL A 69 -3.13 -14.16 -6.22
C VAL A 69 -3.03 -13.99 -4.70
N GLY A 70 -4.06 -13.46 -4.05
CA GLY A 70 -4.11 -13.35 -2.60
C GLY A 70 -3.95 -14.71 -1.90
N ALA A 71 -4.70 -15.72 -2.34
CA ALA A 71 -4.59 -17.08 -1.82
C ALA A 71 -3.20 -17.68 -2.06
N MET A 72 -2.60 -17.46 -3.23
CA MET A 72 -1.25 -17.93 -3.54
C MET A 72 -0.21 -17.31 -2.60
N ILE A 73 -0.28 -15.98 -2.38
CA ILE A 73 0.64 -15.28 -1.48
C ILE A 73 0.41 -15.73 -0.03
N LEU A 74 -0.84 -15.96 0.40
CA LEU A 74 -1.14 -16.53 1.72
C LEU A 74 -0.52 -17.93 1.87
N VAL A 75 -0.74 -18.84 0.92
CA VAL A 75 -0.23 -20.21 0.99
C VAL A 75 1.30 -20.23 0.96
N GLN A 76 1.95 -19.43 0.11
CA GLN A 76 3.41 -19.30 0.11
C GLN A 76 3.92 -18.68 1.41
N GLY A 77 3.22 -17.65 1.90
CA GLY A 77 3.54 -16.93 3.13
C GLY A 77 3.37 -17.76 4.40
N LEU A 78 2.47 -18.74 4.41
CA LEU A 78 2.31 -19.69 5.51
C LEU A 78 3.32 -20.84 5.45
N ARG A 79 3.79 -21.22 4.24
CA ARG A 79 4.75 -22.33 4.04
C ARG A 79 6.21 -21.94 4.26
N LYS A 80 6.60 -20.72 3.90
CA LYS A 80 7.90 -20.16 4.27
C LYS A 80 7.72 -19.30 5.52
N ARG A 81 8.76 -19.15 6.36
CA ARG A 81 8.80 -18.19 7.49
C ARG A 81 8.77 -16.76 6.91
N SER A 82 7.64 -16.36 6.36
CA SER A 82 7.51 -15.19 5.51
C SER A 82 7.60 -13.92 6.33
N ARG A 83 8.11 -12.87 5.68
CA ARG A 83 8.12 -11.53 6.27
C ARG A 83 6.67 -11.07 6.41
N GLY A 84 6.39 -10.35 7.48
CA GLY A 84 5.03 -9.93 7.80
C GLY A 84 4.28 -9.15 6.72
N VAL A 85 5.03 -8.57 5.80
CA VAL A 85 4.55 -7.85 4.62
C VAL A 85 3.77 -8.75 3.67
N GLU A 86 4.25 -9.96 3.39
CA GLU A 86 3.65 -10.85 2.38
C GLU A 86 2.25 -11.29 2.78
N VAL A 87 2.08 -11.68 4.04
CA VAL A 87 0.77 -12.08 4.56
C VAL A 87 -0.15 -10.87 4.77
N GLY A 88 0.39 -9.72 5.19
CA GLY A 88 -0.40 -8.48 5.26
C GLY A 88 -0.94 -8.05 3.89
N PHE A 89 -0.11 -8.17 2.86
CA PHE A 89 -0.47 -7.94 1.46
C PHE A 89 -1.57 -8.89 1.00
N ALA A 90 -1.42 -10.17 1.30
CA ALA A 90 -2.38 -11.18 0.88
C ALA A 90 -3.74 -11.02 1.59
N LEU A 91 -3.74 -10.65 2.87
CA LEU A 91 -4.97 -10.33 3.62
C LEU A 91 -5.64 -9.05 3.10
N GLY A 92 -4.87 -8.01 2.78
CA GLY A 92 -5.39 -6.78 2.18
C GLY A 92 -6.04 -7.04 0.82
N ILE A 93 -5.35 -7.80 -0.05
CA ILE A 93 -5.89 -8.25 -1.35
C ILE A 93 -7.18 -9.06 -1.18
N ALA A 94 -7.20 -10.02 -0.26
CA ALA A 94 -8.39 -10.84 -0.01
C ALA A 94 -9.57 -9.98 0.46
N ALA A 95 -9.34 -9.02 1.37
CA ALA A 95 -10.37 -8.11 1.84
C ALA A 95 -10.96 -7.27 0.71
N ILE A 96 -10.11 -6.71 -0.17
CA ILE A 96 -10.55 -5.93 -1.32
C ILE A 96 -11.34 -6.79 -2.30
N ALA A 97 -10.87 -8.00 -2.59
CA ALA A 97 -11.56 -8.87 -3.51
C ALA A 97 -12.95 -9.28 -2.99
N ILE A 98 -13.09 -9.49 -1.66
CA ILE A 98 -14.38 -9.74 -1.02
C ILE A 98 -15.32 -8.53 -1.13
N ILE A 99 -14.83 -7.33 -0.79
CA ILE A 99 -15.62 -6.09 -0.89
C ILE A 99 -16.01 -5.83 -2.35
N GLY A 100 -15.06 -6.01 -3.27
CA GLY A 100 -15.24 -5.80 -4.70
C GLY A 100 -16.26 -6.75 -5.32
N PHE A 101 -16.26 -8.00 -4.88
CA PHE A 101 -17.27 -8.98 -5.26
C PHE A 101 -18.65 -8.65 -4.67
N ALA A 102 -18.71 -8.26 -3.39
CA ALA A 102 -19.97 -8.00 -2.69
C ALA A 102 -20.71 -6.73 -3.13
N ARG A 103 -19.98 -5.71 -3.60
CA ARG A 103 -20.57 -4.41 -3.97
C ARG A 103 -20.74 -4.14 -5.45
N GLY A 104 -20.23 -5.01 -6.32
CA GLY A 104 -20.36 -4.81 -7.76
C GLY A 104 -19.64 -3.56 -8.29
N ILE A 105 -18.61 -3.08 -7.57
CA ILE A 105 -17.79 -1.93 -7.99
C ILE A 105 -17.13 -2.19 -9.33
N SER A 106 -16.85 -1.14 -10.10
CA SER A 106 -16.22 -1.19 -11.42
C SER A 106 -14.79 -1.74 -11.37
N ALA A 107 -14.26 -2.15 -12.53
CA ALA A 107 -12.87 -2.63 -12.63
C ALA A 107 -11.83 -1.54 -12.29
N ALA A 108 -12.15 -0.28 -12.59
CA ALA A 108 -11.30 0.87 -12.27
C ALA A 108 -11.20 1.08 -10.75
N GLU A 109 -12.34 1.14 -10.06
CA GLU A 109 -12.39 1.27 -8.58
C GLU A 109 -11.66 0.11 -7.88
N ARG A 110 -11.76 -1.12 -8.42
CA ARG A 110 -11.03 -2.28 -7.87
C ARG A 110 -9.52 -2.16 -8.02
N SER A 111 -9.06 -1.60 -9.13
CA SER A 111 -7.64 -1.40 -9.39
C SER A 111 -7.06 -0.36 -8.43
N HIS A 112 -7.78 0.74 -8.20
CA HIS A 112 -7.46 1.73 -7.15
C HIS A 112 -7.29 1.07 -5.78
N LEU A 113 -8.27 0.28 -5.34
CA LEU A 113 -8.18 -0.39 -4.03
C LEU A 113 -6.90 -1.24 -3.88
N VAL A 114 -6.53 -1.99 -4.92
CA VAL A 114 -5.29 -2.80 -4.90
C VAL A 114 -4.06 -1.92 -4.86
N GLU A 115 -3.99 -0.92 -5.72
CA GLU A 115 -2.87 0.03 -5.83
C GLU A 115 -2.58 0.73 -4.50
N TYR A 116 -3.62 1.30 -3.88
CA TYR A 116 -3.50 2.00 -2.60
C TYR A 116 -3.26 1.04 -1.43
N THR A 117 -3.68 -0.22 -1.52
CA THR A 117 -3.27 -1.27 -0.55
C THR A 117 -1.78 -1.57 -0.63
N VAL A 118 -1.25 -1.71 -1.85
CA VAL A 118 0.19 -1.92 -2.07
C VAL A 118 0.98 -0.75 -1.51
N LEU A 119 0.58 0.48 -1.86
CA LEU A 119 1.22 1.71 -1.42
C LEU A 119 1.21 1.81 0.11
N ALA A 120 0.05 1.62 0.74
CA ALA A 120 -0.10 1.69 2.20
C ALA A 120 0.81 0.71 2.94
N LEU A 121 0.97 -0.51 2.44
CA LEU A 121 1.83 -1.52 3.05
C LEU A 121 3.31 -1.16 2.94
N ILE A 122 3.76 -0.68 1.79
CA ILE A 122 5.15 -0.29 1.60
C ILE A 122 5.49 0.91 2.49
N VAL A 123 4.61 1.92 2.54
CA VAL A 123 4.77 3.10 3.40
C VAL A 123 4.79 2.68 4.87
N HIS A 124 3.86 1.82 5.30
CA HIS A 124 3.83 1.32 6.68
C HIS A 124 5.11 0.57 7.05
N GLU A 125 5.63 -0.28 6.16
CA GLU A 125 6.89 -0.99 6.38
C GLU A 125 8.11 -0.07 6.40
N ALA A 126 8.13 0.99 5.58
CA ALA A 126 9.19 2.00 5.60
C ALA A 126 9.22 2.75 6.94
N LEU A 127 8.04 3.15 7.42
CA LEU A 127 7.87 3.82 8.71
C LEU A 127 8.23 2.92 9.89
N LEU A 128 7.89 1.64 9.83
CA LEU A 128 8.29 0.66 10.84
C LEU A 128 9.80 0.40 10.83
N GLU A 129 10.44 0.25 9.67
CA GLU A 129 11.91 0.13 9.59
C GLU A 129 12.57 1.37 10.20
N ARG A 130 12.09 2.56 9.88
CA ARG A 130 12.59 3.82 10.46
C ARG A 130 12.47 3.83 11.99
N LYS A 131 11.33 3.39 12.51
CA LYS A 131 11.09 3.26 13.96
C LYS A 131 12.02 2.25 14.63
N ASP A 132 12.13 1.06 14.04
CA ASP A 132 12.93 -0.06 14.57
C ASP A 132 14.44 0.26 14.57
N ARG A 133 14.89 1.22 13.74
CA ARG A 133 16.24 1.77 13.73
C ARG A 133 16.46 2.96 14.67
N GLY A 134 15.54 3.19 15.60
CA GLY A 134 15.69 4.19 16.67
C GLY A 134 15.29 5.61 16.29
N ARG A 135 14.73 5.85 15.09
CA ARG A 135 14.17 7.17 14.75
C ARG A 135 12.77 7.31 15.31
N ARG A 136 12.42 8.55 15.69
CA ARG A 136 11.10 8.86 16.25
C ARG A 136 10.03 8.81 15.16
N VAL A 137 9.19 7.77 15.21
CA VAL A 137 7.96 7.63 14.42
C VAL A 137 6.82 7.28 15.39
N PRO A 138 6.04 8.27 15.85
CA PRO A 138 5.12 8.07 16.98
C PRO A 138 3.99 7.08 16.65
N ALA A 139 3.39 7.19 15.47
CA ALA A 139 2.26 6.36 15.05
C ALA A 139 2.44 5.89 13.59
N PRO A 140 3.33 4.91 13.32
CA PRO A 140 3.66 4.49 11.95
C PRO A 140 2.44 4.00 11.16
N ALA A 141 1.50 3.32 11.82
CA ALA A 141 0.26 2.87 11.18
C ALA A 141 -0.64 4.05 10.77
N LEU A 142 -0.90 4.99 11.68
CA LEU A 142 -1.72 6.17 11.38
C LEU A 142 -1.08 7.04 10.30
N LEU A 143 0.24 7.24 10.37
CA LEU A 143 0.97 8.00 9.35
C LEU A 143 0.93 7.33 7.98
N ALA A 144 0.96 6.00 7.91
CA ALA A 144 0.81 5.27 6.65
C ALA A 144 -0.59 5.42 6.07
N ILE A 145 -1.63 5.30 6.90
CA ILE A 145 -3.04 5.49 6.50
C ILE A 145 -3.22 6.91 5.96
N VAL A 146 -2.91 7.93 6.78
CA VAL A 146 -3.06 9.34 6.40
C VAL A 146 -2.23 9.67 5.15
N GLY A 147 -0.96 9.26 5.10
CA GLY A 147 -0.09 9.53 3.97
C GLY A 147 -0.60 8.90 2.67
N THR A 148 -1.16 7.69 2.74
CA THR A 148 -1.69 7.00 1.56
C THR A 148 -3.03 7.60 1.13
N THR A 149 -3.92 7.95 2.06
CA THR A 149 -5.16 8.66 1.74
C THR A 149 -4.88 10.03 1.12
N LEU A 150 -3.87 10.77 1.61
CA LEU A 150 -3.46 12.04 1.00
C LEU A 150 -2.89 11.83 -0.41
N ALA A 151 -2.19 10.72 -0.66
CA ALA A 151 -1.75 10.37 -2.02
C ALA A 151 -2.95 10.12 -2.95
N GLY A 152 -4.03 9.53 -2.44
CA GLY A 152 -5.30 9.34 -3.17
C GLY A 152 -6.04 10.65 -3.44
N VAL A 153 -6.11 11.54 -2.44
CA VAL A 153 -6.64 12.90 -2.65
C VAL A 153 -5.84 13.64 -3.73
N LEU A 154 -4.51 13.49 -3.73
CA LEU A 154 -3.65 14.10 -4.74
C LEU A 154 -3.92 13.52 -6.14
N ASP A 155 -4.16 12.21 -6.25
CA ASP A 155 -4.56 11.56 -7.50
C ASP A 155 -5.86 12.16 -8.05
N GLU A 156 -6.90 12.24 -7.22
CA GLU A 156 -8.18 12.86 -7.61
C GLU A 156 -8.01 14.34 -8.00
N CYS A 157 -7.14 15.07 -7.32
CA CYS A 157 -6.78 16.43 -7.71
C CYS A 157 -6.07 16.49 -9.08
N ILE A 158 -5.19 15.53 -9.39
CA ILE A 158 -4.52 15.43 -10.69
C ILE A 158 -5.56 15.09 -11.77
N GLN A 159 -6.41 14.09 -11.51
CA GLN A 159 -7.45 13.64 -12.43
C GLN A 159 -8.50 14.72 -12.70
N PHE A 160 -8.77 15.62 -11.74
CA PHE A 160 -9.66 16.76 -11.95
C PHE A 160 -9.25 17.66 -13.13
N PHE A 161 -7.96 17.68 -13.51
CA PHE A 161 -7.48 18.43 -14.67
C PHE A 161 -7.63 17.67 -16.01
N VAL A 162 -8.03 16.40 -15.97
CA VAL A 162 -8.25 15.58 -17.17
C VAL A 162 -9.65 15.82 -17.71
N PRO A 163 -9.83 16.12 -19.01
CA PRO A 163 -11.14 16.35 -19.60
C PRO A 163 -12.09 15.16 -19.39
N GLY A 164 -13.32 15.44 -18.95
CA GLY A 164 -14.33 14.40 -18.68
C GLY A 164 -14.14 13.65 -17.36
N ARG A 165 -13.25 14.12 -16.49
CA ARG A 165 -13.15 13.68 -15.09
C ARG A 165 -13.76 14.70 -14.14
N THR A 166 -14.32 14.20 -13.06
CA THR A 166 -14.77 14.96 -11.90
C THR A 166 -14.10 14.36 -10.68
N PHE A 167 -13.79 15.21 -9.71
CA PHE A 167 -13.29 14.75 -8.41
C PHE A 167 -14.35 13.87 -7.74
N ASP A 168 -14.03 12.62 -7.41
CA ASP A 168 -14.96 11.70 -6.75
C ASP A 168 -14.55 11.42 -5.29
N TRP A 169 -15.42 11.79 -4.36
CA TRP A 169 -15.21 11.52 -2.94
C TRP A 169 -15.28 10.03 -2.59
N PHE A 170 -15.95 9.21 -3.40
CA PHE A 170 -16.01 7.76 -3.20
C PHE A 170 -14.67 7.09 -3.49
N ASP A 171 -13.88 7.62 -4.44
CA ASP A 171 -12.53 7.12 -4.72
C ASP A 171 -11.59 7.41 -3.54
N VAL A 172 -11.61 8.63 -3.01
CA VAL A 172 -10.88 9.00 -1.78
C VAL A 172 -11.27 8.12 -0.59
N LEU A 173 -12.56 7.84 -0.42
CA LEU A 173 -13.05 6.95 0.64
C LEU A 173 -12.57 5.51 0.42
N GLY A 174 -12.54 5.05 -0.84
CA GLY A 174 -11.96 3.77 -1.24
C GLY A 174 -10.51 3.64 -0.80
N ASP A 175 -9.68 4.64 -1.07
CA ASP A 175 -8.25 4.65 -0.72
C ASP A 175 -8.04 4.67 0.80
N LEU A 176 -8.89 5.39 1.54
CA LEU A 176 -8.92 5.33 2.99
C LEU A 176 -9.25 3.92 3.49
N VAL A 177 -10.29 3.28 2.95
CA VAL A 177 -10.66 1.91 3.34
C VAL A 177 -9.54 0.93 3.00
N ALA A 178 -8.96 1.02 1.80
CA ALA A 178 -7.83 0.20 1.37
C ALA A 178 -6.64 0.32 2.33
N SER A 179 -6.23 1.56 2.63
CA SER A 179 -5.10 1.81 3.53
C SER A 179 -5.36 1.31 4.96
N VAL A 180 -6.56 1.51 5.51
CA VAL A 180 -6.96 0.99 6.83
C VAL A 180 -6.89 -0.54 6.85
N MET A 181 -7.47 -1.21 5.85
CA MET A 181 -7.50 -2.67 5.79
C MET A 181 -6.10 -3.26 5.65
N ALA A 182 -5.27 -2.65 4.80
CA ALA A 182 -3.91 -3.10 4.54
C ALA A 182 -3.01 -2.94 5.78
N VAL A 183 -2.98 -1.73 6.35
CA VAL A 183 -2.19 -1.41 7.54
C VAL A 183 -2.69 -2.19 8.76
N GLY A 184 -4.01 -2.26 8.94
CA GLY A 184 -4.66 -3.03 10.00
C GLY A 184 -4.32 -4.50 9.95
N SER A 185 -4.41 -5.12 8.77
CA SER A 185 -4.04 -6.54 8.58
C SER A 185 -2.56 -6.79 8.90
N SER A 186 -1.67 -5.91 8.44
CA SER A 186 -0.23 -6.01 8.74
C SER A 186 0.05 -5.86 10.25
N ALA A 187 -0.58 -4.89 10.91
CA ALA A 187 -0.44 -4.64 12.34
C ALA A 187 -0.97 -5.81 13.19
N SER A 188 -2.19 -6.29 12.91
CA SER A 188 -2.83 -7.42 13.59
C SER A 188 -1.99 -8.69 13.49
N LEU A 189 -1.42 -8.96 12.32
CA LEU A 189 -0.57 -10.13 12.11
C LEU A 189 0.78 -10.02 12.84
N ARG A 190 1.38 -8.83 12.88
CA ARG A 190 2.59 -8.58 13.68
C ARG A 190 2.30 -8.77 15.18
N TRP A 191 1.14 -8.31 15.65
CA TRP A 191 0.70 -8.53 17.03
C TRP A 191 0.49 -10.03 17.34
N ALA A 192 -0.25 -10.75 16.49
CA ALA A 192 -0.51 -12.18 16.67
C ALA A 192 0.79 -13.01 16.72
N ARG A 193 1.77 -12.70 15.86
CA ARG A 193 3.08 -13.39 15.87
C ARG A 193 3.90 -13.13 17.13
N ARG A 194 3.84 -11.92 17.69
CA ARG A 194 4.51 -11.62 18.96
C ARG A 194 3.90 -12.41 20.11
N TRP A 195 2.57 -12.52 20.12
CA TRP A 195 1.84 -13.28 21.13
C TRP A 195 2.14 -14.77 21.05
N LEU A 196 2.06 -15.37 19.85
CA LEU A 196 2.38 -16.79 19.63
C LEU A 196 3.86 -17.13 19.88
N GLY A 197 4.78 -16.22 19.54
CA GLY A 197 6.22 -16.42 19.80
C GLY A 197 6.58 -16.37 21.28
N GLY A 198 5.82 -15.64 22.10
CA GLY A 198 5.99 -15.58 23.56
C GLY A 198 5.50 -16.82 24.30
N LEU A 199 4.62 -17.62 23.70
CA LEU A 199 4.11 -18.87 24.28
C LEU A 199 5.08 -20.06 24.12
N GLY A 200 6.17 -19.91 23.36
CA GLY A 200 7.12 -20.98 23.04
C GLY A 200 8.40 -21.02 23.88
N THR A 201 8.58 -20.14 24.87
CA THR A 201 9.79 -20.06 25.72
C THR A 201 9.54 -20.36 27.19
N GLY A 202 8.47 -21.09 27.50
CA GLY A 202 8.05 -21.42 28.87
C GLY A 202 8.00 -22.92 29.15
N SER A 203 8.96 -23.70 28.64
CA SER A 203 9.17 -25.12 29.00
C SER A 203 10.59 -25.34 29.48
#